data_AF-A0A526ZB65-F1
#
_entry.id   AF-A0A526ZB65-F1
#
_cell.length_a   1.000
_cell.length_b   1.000
_cell.length_c   1.000
_cell.angle_alpha   90.00
_cell.angle_beta   90.00
_cell.angle_gamma   90.00
#
_symmetry.space_group_name_H-M   'P 1'
#
loop_
_entity.id
_entity.type
_entity.pdbx_description
1 polymer ?
#
loop_
_entity_poly.entity_id
_entity_poly.type
_entity_poly.pdbx_seq_one_letter_code
_entity_poly.pdbx_strand_id
1 'polypeptide(L)' 'YYGPLGFKRIPRGQISMPRPVDPDRLLSHEIVPGAMARLVGEVCHADQARIAAQVAAMA' A
#
# COMPACT_ATOMS: atom_id res chain seq x y z
N TYR A 1 18.79 7.63 -0.06
CA TYR A 1 18.07 8.60 -0.91
C TYR A 1 16.73 8.98 -0.31
N TYR A 2 15.76 8.06 -0.17
CA TYR A 2 14.40 8.42 0.29
C TYR A 2 14.24 8.59 1.82
N GLY A 3 15.12 8.01 2.64
CA GLY A 3 15.03 8.11 4.11
C GLY A 3 14.94 9.55 4.65
N PRO A 4 15.81 10.49 4.23
CA PRO A 4 15.72 11.90 4.62
C PRO A 4 14.41 12.60 4.26
N LEU A 5 13.65 12.08 3.29
CA LEU A 5 12.33 12.59 2.90
C LEU A 5 11.20 11.97 3.73
N GLY A 6 11.52 11.22 4.78
CA GLY A 6 10.54 10.61 5.68
C GLY A 6 9.94 9.31 5.15
N PHE A 7 10.52 8.70 4.11
CA PHE A 7 10.11 7.38 3.65
C PHE A 7 10.61 6.28 4.59
N LYS A 8 9.75 5.30 4.86
CA LYS A 8 10.03 4.16 5.74
C LYS A 8 9.71 2.85 5.03
N ARG A 9 10.43 1.78 5.37
CA ARG A 9 10.15 0.44 4.82
C ARG A 9 8.75 -0.02 5.20
N ILE A 10 8.06 -0.62 4.25
CA ILE A 10 6.76 -1.26 4.51
C ILE A 10 7.01 -2.61 5.19
N PRO A 11 6.24 -2.98 6.24
CA PRO A 11 6.35 -4.30 6.84
C PRO A 11 6.19 -5.43 5.81
N ARG A 12 7.06 -6.44 5.89
CA ARG A 12 7.03 -7.58 4.97
C ARG A 12 5.68 -8.30 5.07
N GLY A 13 5.13 -8.67 3.91
CA GLY A 13 3.88 -9.42 3.82
C GLY A 13 2.61 -8.59 4.05
N GLN A 14 2.72 -7.31 4.41
CA GLN A 14 1.54 -6.44 4.58
C GLN A 14 0.85 -6.15 3.23
N ILE A 15 1.64 -5.93 2.19
CA ILE A 15 1.17 -5.75 0.82
C ILE A 15 1.86 -6.74 -0.13
N SER A 16 1.22 -7.03 -1.25
CA SER A 16 1.80 -7.71 -2.40
C SER A 16 1.86 -6.78 -3.61
N MET A 17 2.91 -6.94 -4.41
CA MET A 17 3.03 -6.28 -5.71
C MET A 17 2.69 -7.29 -6.81
N PRO A 18 2.16 -6.85 -7.96
CA PRO A 18 1.63 -7.75 -8.99
C PRO A 18 2.75 -8.41 -9.82
N ARG A 19 3.99 -7.96 -9.62
CA ARG A 19 5.19 -8.41 -10.33
C ARG A 19 6.37 -8.56 -9.36
N PRO A 20 7.42 -9.31 -9.71
CA PRO A 20 8.61 -9.43 -8.88
C PRO A 20 9.17 -8.07 -8.47
N VAL A 21 9.31 -7.89 -7.17
CA VAL A 21 9.87 -6.69 -6.54
C VAL A 21 10.79 -7.14 -5.41
N ASP A 22 11.86 -6.39 -5.17
CA ASP A 22 12.65 -6.55 -3.94
C ASP A 22 11.87 -5.92 -2.77
N PRO A 23 11.45 -6.71 -1.76
CA PRO A 23 10.70 -6.19 -0.62
C PRO A 23 11.46 -5.13 0.17
N ASP A 24 12.80 -5.16 0.19
CA ASP A 24 13.60 -4.17 0.91
C ASP A 24 13.63 -2.79 0.23
N ARG A 25 13.14 -2.71 -1.02
CA ARG A 25 13.01 -1.47 -1.80
C ARG A 25 11.62 -0.84 -1.72
N LEU A 26 10.65 -1.49 -1.08
CA LEU A 26 9.31 -0.94 -0.89
C LEU A 26 9.29 0.01 0.31
N LEU A 27 9.01 1.28 0.01
CA LEU A 27 8.96 2.36 0.99
C LEU A 27 7.61 3.06 0.93
N SER A 28 7.17 3.60 2.07
CA SER A 28 5.97 4.42 2.19
C SER A 28 6.28 5.74 2.89
N HIS A 29 5.52 6.77 2.53
CA HIS A 29 5.45 8.04 3.25
C HIS A 29 3.96 8.33 3.49
N GLU A 30 3.56 8.42 4.74
CA GLU A 30 2.16 8.65 5.09
C GLU A 30 1.78 10.12 4.87
N ILE A 31 0.71 10.37 4.12
CA ILE A 31 0.09 11.71 4.04
C ILE A 31 -0.80 11.94 5.26
N VAL A 32 -1.57 10.92 5.65
CA VAL A 32 -2.39 10.91 6.87
C VAL A 32 -1.75 9.93 7.86
N PRO A 33 -1.45 10.36 9.11
CA PRO A 33 -0.88 9.47 10.11
C PRO A 33 -1.70 8.18 10.30
N GLY A 34 -1.02 7.04 10.33
CA GLY A 34 -1.62 5.71 10.49
C GLY A 34 -2.27 5.14 9.24
N ALA A 35 -2.15 5.79 8.08
CA ALA A 35 -2.69 5.27 6.82
C ALA A 35 -2.03 3.95 6.39
N MET A 36 -0.73 3.74 6.65
CA MET A 36 -0.06 2.49 6.29
C MET A 36 -0.68 1.30 7.01
N ALA A 37 -1.07 1.44 8.28
CA ALA A 37 -1.62 0.34 9.06
C ALA A 37 -2.91 -0.26 8.44
N ARG A 38 -3.62 0.52 7.61
CA ARG A 38 -4.83 0.09 6.90
C ARG A 38 -4.57 -0.39 5.47
N LEU A 39 -3.40 -0.10 4.90
CA LEU A 39 -3.07 -0.54 3.55
C LEU A 39 -2.57 -1.99 3.60
N VAL A 40 -3.42 -2.92 3.16
CA VAL A 40 -3.14 -4.34 3.13
C VAL A 40 -3.58 -4.95 1.78
N GLY A 41 -2.98 -6.07 1.41
CA GLY A 41 -3.35 -6.83 0.22
C GLY A 41 -2.60 -6.40 -1.05
N GLU A 42 -3.21 -6.67 -2.21
CA GLU A 42 -2.57 -6.42 -3.50
C GLU A 42 -2.63 -4.96 -3.90
N VAL A 43 -1.47 -4.38 -4.23
CA VAL A 43 -1.39 -3.10 -4.94
C VAL A 43 -1.44 -3.39 -6.43
N CYS A 44 -2.48 -2.94 -7.11
CA CYS A 44 -2.62 -3.08 -8.55
C CYS A 44 -2.98 -1.73 -9.19
N HIS A 45 -3.00 -1.71 -10.53
CA HIS A 45 -3.57 -0.56 -11.23
C HIS A 45 -5.06 -0.41 -10.88
N ALA A 46 -5.56 0.82 -10.79
CA ALA A 46 -6.94 1.09 -10.42
C ALA A 46 -7.96 0.32 -11.30
N ASP A 47 -7.71 0.24 -12.61
CA ASP A 47 -8.56 -0.50 -13.57
C ASP A 47 -8.61 -2.02 -13.33
N GLN A 48 -7.67 -2.56 -12.56
CA GLN A 48 -7.60 -3.99 -12.21
C GLN A 48 -8.08 -4.26 -10.78
N ALA A 49 -8.39 -3.21 -10.01
CA ALA A 49 -8.81 -3.34 -8.63
C ALA A 49 -10.14 -4.11 -8.56
N ARG A 50 -10.12 -5.24 -7.86
CA ARG A 50 -11.34 -5.95 -7.51
C ARG A 50 -12.03 -5.21 -6.38
N ILE A 51 -12.84 -4.22 -6.75
CA ILE A 51 -13.73 -3.54 -5.81
C ILE A 51 -14.82 -4.55 -5.46
N ALA A 52 -14.62 -5.31 -4.39
CA ALA A 52 -15.71 -6.06 -3.77
C ALA A 52 -16.76 -5.04 -3.30
N ALA A 53 -17.77 -4.79 -4.13
CA ALA A 53 -18.99 -4.03 -3.83
C ALA A 53 -18.83 -2.87 -2.81
N GLN A 54 -18.02 -1.84 -3.11
CA GLN A 54 -17.92 -0.63 -2.27
C GLN A 54 -19.10 0.33 -2.51
N VAL A 55 -20.32 -0.04 -2.10
CA VAL A 55 -21.40 0.94 -1.89
C VAL A 55 -22.20 0.72 -0.59
N ALA A 56 -22.21 -0.48 0.01
CA ALA A 56 -23.11 -0.73 1.15
C ALA A 56 -22.65 -0.19 2.53
N ALA A 57 -21.46 0.42 2.66
CA ALA A 57 -20.93 0.89 3.95
C ALA A 57 -20.69 2.41 4.04
N MET A 58 -21.20 3.18 3.08
CA MET A 58 -21.22 4.66 3.12
C MET A 58 -22.65 5.24 3.14
N ALA A 59 -23.66 4.40 3.41
CA ALA A 59 -25.05 4.77 3.67
C ALA A 59 -25.37 4.61 5.16
#